data_AF-A0A938N3J6-F1
#
_entry.id   AF-A0A938N3J6-F1
#
_cell.length_a   1.000
_cell.length_b   1.000
_cell.length_c   1.000
_cell.angle_alpha   90.00
_cell.angle_beta   90.00
_cell.angle_gamma   90.00
#
_symmetry.space_group_name_H-M   'P 1'
#
loop_
_entity.id
_entity.type
_entity.pdbx_description
1 polymer ?
#
loop_
_entity_poly.entity_id
_entity_poly.type
_entity_poly.pdbx_seq_one_letter_code
_entity_poly.pdbx_strand_id
1 'polypeptide(L)'
;MTIETLASLGSALGSVPAIAIVLGCTVGLVSIIAGAATRHARTKEREQSRREIAAYVAEGSITPEYGERLMAAGESPRKSGCCG
;
A
#
# COMPACT_ATOMS: atom_id res chain seq x y z
N MET A 1 -7.21 20.43 5.56
CA MET A 1 -6.75 21.72 5.00
C MET A 1 -6.67 22.78 6.11
N THR A 2 -6.06 22.48 7.26
CA THR A 2 -5.98 23.43 8.41
C THR A 2 -4.75 23.24 9.31
N ILE A 3 -3.97 22.15 9.18
CA ILE A 3 -2.82 21.89 10.07
C ILE A 3 -1.49 22.31 9.43
N GLU A 4 -1.35 22.19 8.11
CA GLU A 4 -0.11 22.50 7.38
C GLU A 4 0.10 24.01 7.14
N THR A 5 -0.97 24.80 7.07
CA THR A 5 -0.91 26.25 6.77
C THR A 5 -0.49 27.10 7.96
N LEU A 6 -0.69 26.64 9.21
CA LEU A 6 -0.36 27.40 10.42
C LEU A 6 1.10 27.19 10.87
N ALA A 7 1.69 26.02 10.60
CA ALA A 7 3.09 25.72 10.92
C ALA A 7 4.09 26.43 9.98
N SER A 8 3.66 26.76 8.75
CA SER A 8 4.49 27.34 7.70
C SER A 8 4.71 28.86 7.86
N LEU A 9 3.73 29.62 8.38
CA LEU A 9 3.86 31.06 8.56
C LEU A 9 4.71 31.48 9.78
N GLY A 10 4.86 30.63 10.80
CA GLY A 10 5.52 30.99 12.06
C GLY A 10 7.05 30.87 12.09
N SER A 11 7.66 30.11 11.16
CA SER A 11 9.05 29.62 11.34
C SER A 11 10.05 30.11 10.29
N ALA A 12 9.62 30.82 9.24
CA ALA A 12 10.40 30.94 7.99
C ALA A 12 10.99 32.32 7.67
N LEU A 13 10.91 33.30 8.56
CA LEU A 13 11.59 34.59 8.36
C LEU A 13 13.12 34.54 8.57
N GLY A 14 13.75 33.35 8.71
CA GLY A 14 15.20 33.25 8.95
C GLY A 14 15.99 31.96 8.65
N SER A 15 15.42 30.84 8.15
CA SER A 15 16.20 29.59 7.99
C SER A 15 15.66 28.64 6.91
N VAL A 16 15.79 29.04 5.65
CA VAL A 16 15.50 28.23 4.43
C VAL A 16 16.01 26.77 4.50
N PRO A 17 17.24 26.45 5.00
CA PRO A 17 17.69 25.05 5.05
C PRO A 17 16.97 24.18 6.09
N ALA A 18 16.51 24.75 7.20
CA ALA A 18 15.87 23.99 8.27
C ALA A 18 14.49 23.43 7.85
N ILE A 19 13.75 24.22 7.06
CA ILE A 19 12.42 23.84 6.57
C ILE A 19 12.52 22.67 5.57
N ALA A 20 13.51 22.69 4.70
CA ALA A 20 13.73 21.62 3.72
C ALA A 20 14.01 20.26 4.39
N ILE A 21 14.80 20.25 5.47
CA ILE A 21 15.13 19.03 6.22
C ILE A 21 13.88 18.48 6.91
N VAL A 22 13.10 19.33 7.59
CA VAL A 22 11.90 18.90 8.31
C VAL A 22 10.83 18.36 7.36
N LEU A 23 10.59 19.04 6.23
CA LEU A 23 9.64 18.57 5.22
C LEU A 23 10.10 17.26 4.55
N GLY A 24 11.39 17.13 4.22
CA GLY A 24 11.93 15.91 3.64
C GLY A 24 11.79 14.70 4.57
N CYS A 25 12.11 14.88 5.86
CA CYS A 25 12.00 13.81 6.85
C CYS A 25 10.55 13.37 7.08
N THR A 26 9.61 14.31 7.15
CA THR A 26 8.19 13.98 7.39
C THR A 26 7.57 13.23 6.21
N VAL A 27 7.80 13.68 4.97
CA VAL A 27 7.32 12.98 3.76
C VAL A 27 7.95 11.59 3.65
N GLY A 28 9.26 11.48 3.93
CA GLY A 28 9.98 10.20 3.97
C GLY A 28 9.35 9.21 4.94
N LEU A 29 9.13 9.61 6.19
CA LEU A 29 8.50 8.76 7.21
C LEU A 29 7.09 8.32 6.82
N VAL A 30 6.27 9.22 6.30
CA VAL A 30 4.90 8.90 5.86
C VAL A 30 4.92 7.88 4.72
N SER A 31 5.82 8.05 3.74
CA SER A 31 5.94 7.12 2.60
C SER A 31 6.33 5.70 3.02
N ILE A 32 7.22 5.56 4.02
CA ILE A 32 7.65 4.26 4.54
C ILE A 32 6.47 3.55 5.22
N ILE A 33 5.74 4.25 6.08
CA ILE A 33 4.59 3.70 6.81
C ILE A 33 3.48 3.33 5.82
N ALA A 34 3.15 4.22 4.88
CA ALA A 34 2.15 3.96 3.85
C ALA A 34 2.54 2.76 2.97
N GLY A 35 3.81 2.66 2.60
CA GLY A 35 4.35 1.52 1.86
C GLY A 35 4.25 0.20 2.62
N ALA A 36 4.57 0.19 3.91
CA ALA A 36 4.44 -0.98 4.78
C ALA A 36 2.97 -1.38 4.97
N ALA A 37 2.09 -0.43 5.29
CA ALA A 37 0.66 -0.67 5.47
C ALA A 37 0.01 -1.26 4.20
N THR A 38 0.35 -0.72 3.03
CA THR A 38 -0.15 -1.22 1.74
C THR A 38 0.28 -2.66 1.49
N ARG A 39 1.52 -3.02 1.85
CA ARG A 39 2.01 -4.40 1.73
C ARG A 39 1.22 -5.34 2.63
N HIS A 40 0.99 -4.96 3.88
CA HIS A 40 0.19 -5.76 4.82
C HIS A 40 -1.27 -5.92 4.40
N ALA A 41 -1.89 -4.88 3.86
CA ALA A 41 -3.26 -4.96 3.34
C ALA A 41 -3.35 -5.99 2.20
N ARG A 42 -2.45 -5.90 1.22
CA ARG A 42 -2.42 -6.81 0.07
C ARG A 42 -2.20 -8.27 0.46
N THR A 43 -1.38 -8.55 1.49
CA THR A 43 -1.18 -9.93 1.95
C THR A 43 -2.45 -10.48 2.61
N LYS A 44 -3.12 -9.67 3.43
CA LYS A 44 -4.37 -10.07 4.08
C LYS A 44 -5.48 -10.35 3.07
N GLU A 45 -5.66 -9.47 2.09
CA GLU A 45 -6.67 -9.65 1.03
C GLU A 45 -6.42 -10.95 0.25
N ARG A 46 -5.16 -11.25 -0.11
CA ARG A 46 -4.82 -12.50 -0.79
C ARG A 46 -5.15 -13.74 0.03
N GLU A 47 -4.87 -13.71 1.33
CA GLU A 47 -5.21 -14.82 2.23
C GLU A 47 -6.72 -14.98 2.39
N GLN A 48 -7.47 -13.87 2.48
CA GLN A 48 -8.94 -13.89 2.54
C GLN A 48 -9.54 -14.43 1.25
N SER A 49 -9.13 -13.93 0.08
CA SER A 49 -9.63 -14.44 -1.21
C SER A 49 -9.34 -15.94 -1.40
N ARG A 50 -8.20 -16.46 -0.94
CA ARG A 50 -7.93 -17.92 -0.99
C ARG A 50 -8.90 -18.72 -0.12
N ARG A 51 -9.29 -18.20 1.05
CA ARG A 51 -10.28 -18.84 1.94
C ARG A 51 -11.68 -18.79 1.35
N GLU A 52 -12.05 -17.67 0.72
CA GLU A 52 -13.33 -17.52 0.04
C GLU A 52 -13.45 -18.46 -1.16
N ILE A 53 -12.41 -18.56 -2.00
CA ILE A 53 -12.39 -19.50 -3.13
C ILE A 53 -12.55 -20.94 -2.63
N ALA A 54 -11.88 -21.31 -1.52
CA ALA A 54 -12.04 -22.65 -0.93
C ALA A 54 -13.47 -22.91 -0.44
N ALA A 55 -14.12 -21.90 0.15
CA ALA A 55 -15.53 -22.01 0.54
C ALA A 55 -16.45 -22.18 -0.68
N TYR A 56 -16.27 -21.39 -1.75
CA TYR A 56 -17.07 -21.49 -2.97
C TYR A 56 -16.88 -22.83 -3.70
N VAL A 57 -15.69 -23.42 -3.64
CA VAL A 57 -15.44 -24.79 -4.15
C VAL A 57 -16.13 -25.83 -3.29
N ALA A 58 -16.12 -25.68 -1.95
CA ALA A 58 -16.82 -26.59 -1.04
C ALA A 58 -18.35 -26.51 -1.16
N GLU A 59 -18.88 -25.32 -1.41
CA GLU A 59 -20.30 -25.06 -1.68
C GLU A 59 -20.71 -25.51 -3.11
N GLY A 60 -19.73 -25.76 -3.99
CA GLY A 60 -19.97 -26.18 -5.37
C GLY A 60 -20.44 -25.06 -6.30
N SER A 61 -20.36 -23.79 -5.87
CA SER A 61 -20.70 -22.62 -6.71
C SER A 61 -19.59 -22.28 -7.72
N ILE A 62 -18.39 -22.81 -7.51
CA ILE A 62 -17.24 -22.73 -8.42
C ILE A 62 -16.65 -24.14 -8.61
N THR A 63 -16.25 -24.49 -9.84
CA THR A 63 -15.53 -25.75 -10.09
C THR A 63 -14.08 -25.64 -9.60
N PRO A 64 -13.47 -26.73 -9.10
CA PRO A 64 -12.10 -26.69 -8.58
C PRO A 64 -11.07 -26.26 -9.62
N GLU A 65 -11.25 -26.62 -10.89
CA GLU A 65 -10.37 -26.20 -12.00
C GLU A 65 -10.44 -24.69 -12.24
N TYR A 66 -11.61 -24.10 -12.04
CA TYR A 66 -11.79 -22.66 -12.14
C TYR A 66 -11.18 -21.94 -10.92
N GLY A 67 -11.31 -22.54 -9.73
CA GLY A 67 -10.66 -22.07 -8.50
C GLY A 67 -9.13 -22.04 -8.60
N GLU A 68 -8.52 -23.09 -9.18
CA GLU A 68 -7.07 -23.13 -9.44
C GLU A 68 -6.61 -21.98 -10.34
N ARG A 69 -7.36 -21.71 -11.42
CA ARG A 69 -7.08 -20.60 -12.34
C ARG A 69 -7.22 -19.24 -11.67
N LEU A 70 -8.23 -19.05 -10.82
CA LEU A 70 -8.41 -17.80 -10.04
C LEU A 70 -7.25 -17.58 -9.06
N MET A 71 -6.78 -18.63 -8.39
CA MET A 71 -5.63 -18.53 -7.49
C MET A 71 -4.34 -18.20 -8.25
N ALA A 72 -4.15 -18.77 -9.45
CA ALA A 72 -3.01 -18.48 -10.31
C ALA A 72 -3.04 -17.06 -10.93
N ALA A 73 -4.22 -16.52 -11.22
CA ALA A 73 -4.37 -15.18 -11.81
C ALA A 73 -3.89 -14.04 -10.88
N GLY A 74 -3.95 -14.24 -9.55
CA GLY A 74 -3.45 -13.28 -8.56
C GLY A 74 -1.92 -13.19 -8.46
N GLU A 75 -1.21 -14.12 -9.10
CA GLU A 75 0.25 -14.15 -9.23
C GLU A 75 0.67 -13.48 -10.54
N SER A 76 0.31 -12.19 -10.72
CA SER A 76 0.80 -11.43 -11.87
C SER A 76 2.34 -11.48 -11.90
N PRO A 77 2.97 -11.79 -13.06
CA PRO A 77 4.41 -11.79 -13.17
C PRO A 77 4.92 -10.39 -12.80
N ARG A 78 5.69 -10.30 -11.72
CA ARG A 78 6.30 -9.04 -11.31
C ARG A 78 7.20 -8.58 -12.46
N LYS A 79 6.75 -7.63 -13.27
CA LYS A 79 7.67 -6.79 -14.02
C LYS A 79 8.38 -5.96 -12.95
N SER A 80 9.63 -6.32 -12.66
CA SER A 80 10.53 -5.58 -11.78
C SER A 80 10.81 -4.22 -12.42
N GLY A 81 9.88 -3.29 -12.27
CA GLY A 81 10.04 -1.88 -12.60
C GLY A 81 10.74 -1.17 -11.45
N CYS A 82 12.06 -1.30 -11.38
CA CYS A 82 12.88 -0.23 -10.85
C CYS A 82 12.72 0.97 -11.78
N CYS A 83 11.74 1.84 -11.51
CA CYS A 83 11.71 3.23 -11.93
C CYS A 83 10.97 3.99 -10.83
N GLY A 84 11.71 4.35 -9.79
CA GLY A 84 11.41 5.42 -8.85
C GLY A 84 12.52 6.46 -8.98
#